data_AF-A0A966JD08-F1
#
_entry.id   AF-A0A966JD08-F1
#
_cell.length_a   1.000
_cell.length_b   1.000
_cell.length_c   1.000
_cell.angle_alpha   90.00
_cell.angle_beta   90.00
_cell.angle_gamma   90.00
#
_symmetry.space_group_name_H-M   'P 1'
#
loop_
_entity.id
_entity.type
_entity.pdbx_description
1 polymer ?
#
loop_
_entity_poly.entity_id
_entity_poly.type
_entity_poly.pdbx_seq_one_letter_code
_entity_poly.pdbx_strand_id
1 'polypeptide(L)'
;DAAGVGDDSRRHRLLEHLEGLPEALSRVLERRPAIAEAAQRLAPAKRYWAVVGNGPNRVAANEVRIKLSELCYKSIASDVTEDKKHIDLSSEPLIFVCAAGLDGSTADDVAKETAIFSAHKATAIVVADEGETRFHAPAVISVPRVDPSLGFVLSAMVGHLFGYEAARAIDDSARPLRLAREAIEQAVAEGGTGDEVIVRLRATLPVALADFDAGLRSGRYDGHLEASTAVRLTGLVANLLSDRPVEQFSAATGKVGTPGLLIDDVVAALTRAIEELTRPIDAIKHQAKTVTVGISRSDEEVLDRPLVQATLRAGAGRDVLAYRTLRVLAALDPAVASVAGYTRYGIDGEAISIIDRDGISRDLPSRVESEGLLKGTKHRVAENREVLVARGRRDDRIVILVPEVKGSTCTGITLLHVELHDRLPAPVARGVLQGYDQRYDRLVDWVTETEGAFDEDVLARIAVADLLIAPISETADHWMSN
;
A
#
# COMPACT_ATOMS: atom_id res chain seq x y z
N ASP A 1 -21.98 -32.89 32.43
CA ASP A 1 -21.11 -31.90 33.11
C ASP A 1 -19.61 -32.16 32.97
N ALA A 2 -19.08 -33.37 33.20
CA ALA A 2 -17.64 -33.64 33.12
C ALA A 2 -16.99 -33.54 31.71
N ALA A 3 -17.78 -33.49 30.63
CA ALA A 3 -17.29 -33.36 29.25
C ALA A 3 -17.58 -31.97 28.63
N GLY A 4 -18.10 -31.00 29.39
CA GLY A 4 -18.39 -29.64 28.90
C GLY A 4 -19.58 -29.51 27.93
N VAL A 5 -20.32 -30.59 27.67
CA VAL A 5 -21.34 -30.63 26.61
C VAL A 5 -22.76 -30.22 27.08
N GLY A 6 -22.92 -29.75 28.34
CA GLY A 6 -24.24 -29.43 28.95
C GLY A 6 -25.19 -30.62 29.10
N ASP A 7 -26.25 -30.48 29.91
CA ASP A 7 -27.37 -31.44 29.94
C ASP A 7 -28.36 -31.16 28.78
N ASP A 8 -29.25 -32.11 28.49
CA ASP A 8 -30.20 -31.99 27.37
C ASP A 8 -31.12 -30.77 27.53
N SER A 9 -31.49 -30.42 28.77
CA SER A 9 -32.27 -29.22 29.08
C SER A 9 -31.51 -27.93 28.75
N ARG A 10 -30.20 -27.86 29.02
CA ARG A 10 -29.32 -26.75 28.68
C ARG A 10 -29.15 -26.62 27.18
N ARG A 11 -28.98 -27.74 26.46
CA ARG A 11 -28.90 -27.75 25.00
C ARG A 11 -30.20 -27.27 24.37
N HIS A 12 -31.34 -27.77 24.84
CA HIS A 12 -32.65 -27.34 24.34
C HIS A 12 -32.86 -25.84 24.54
N ARG A 13 -32.63 -25.31 25.75
CA ARG A 13 -32.68 -23.86 26.02
C ARG A 13 -31.73 -23.06 25.13
N LEU A 14 -30.51 -23.55 24.92
CA LEU A 14 -29.54 -22.87 24.06
C LEU A 14 -30.01 -22.82 22.60
N LEU A 15 -30.61 -23.90 22.09
CA LEU A 15 -31.19 -23.94 20.75
C LEU A 15 -32.35 -22.94 20.61
N GLU A 16 -33.26 -22.87 21.57
CA GLU A 16 -34.33 -21.87 21.59
C GLU A 16 -33.78 -20.43 21.57
N HIS A 17 -32.73 -20.15 22.35
CA HIS A 17 -32.09 -18.84 22.35
C HIS A 17 -31.31 -18.53 21.06
N LEU A 18 -30.75 -19.54 20.40
CA LEU A 18 -30.13 -19.39 19.08
C LEU A 18 -31.16 -19.08 17.99
N GLU A 19 -32.33 -19.71 18.05
CA GLU A 19 -33.46 -19.41 17.15
C GLU A 19 -33.96 -17.97 17.32
N GLY A 20 -33.95 -17.44 18.55
CA GLY A 20 -34.31 -16.05 18.85
C GLY A 20 -33.22 -15.01 18.57
N LEU A 21 -31.98 -15.42 18.34
CA LEU A 21 -30.84 -14.50 18.16
C LEU A 21 -31.01 -13.53 16.98
N PRO A 22 -31.55 -13.92 15.81
CA PRO A 22 -31.80 -12.98 14.71
C PRO A 22 -32.68 -11.79 15.10
N GLU A 23 -33.72 -11.99 15.91
CA GLU A 23 -34.59 -10.91 16.40
C GLU A 23 -33.82 -9.96 17.32
N ALA A 24 -32.97 -10.49 18.22
CA ALA A 24 -32.11 -9.68 19.06
C ALA A 24 -31.12 -8.84 18.22
N LEU A 25 -30.55 -9.40 17.16
CA LEU A 25 -29.67 -8.67 16.23
C LEU A 25 -30.43 -7.56 15.48
N SER A 26 -31.66 -7.82 15.03
CA SER A 26 -32.52 -6.79 14.43
C SER A 26 -32.78 -5.62 15.39
N ARG A 27 -33.05 -5.91 16.67
CA ARG A 27 -33.20 -4.87 17.70
C ARG A 27 -31.90 -4.08 17.94
N VAL A 28 -30.72 -4.70 17.80
CA VAL A 28 -29.44 -3.97 17.85
C VAL A 28 -29.30 -3.02 16.65
N LEU A 29 -29.72 -3.42 15.44
CA LEU A 29 -29.72 -2.51 14.27
C LEU A 29 -30.57 -1.26 14.50
N GLU A 30 -31.72 -1.40 15.16
CA GLU A 30 -32.59 -0.27 15.51
C GLU A 30 -31.90 0.73 16.45
N ARG A 31 -30.90 0.28 17.23
CA ARG A 31 -30.09 1.15 18.10
C ARG A 31 -28.95 1.87 17.37
N ARG A 32 -28.78 1.67 16.06
CA ARG A 32 -27.72 2.33 15.27
C ARG A 32 -27.63 3.85 15.48
N PRO A 33 -28.73 4.64 15.59
CA PRO A 33 -28.63 6.07 15.84
C PRO A 33 -27.89 6.42 17.14
N ALA A 34 -28.16 5.69 18.23
CA ALA A 34 -27.47 5.91 19.52
C ALA A 34 -26.00 5.48 19.46
N ILE A 35 -25.72 4.39 18.74
CA ILE A 35 -24.35 3.93 18.47
C ILE A 35 -23.57 4.97 17.65
N ALA A 36 -24.23 5.54 16.63
CA ALA A 36 -23.65 6.58 15.78
C ALA A 36 -23.34 7.85 16.57
N GLU A 37 -24.25 8.29 17.44
CA GLU A 37 -24.02 9.45 18.32
C GLU A 37 -22.79 9.23 19.21
N ALA A 38 -22.68 8.07 19.85
CA ALA A 38 -21.52 7.73 20.67
C ALA A 38 -20.22 7.71 19.85
N ALA A 39 -20.24 7.11 18.66
CA ALA A 39 -19.08 7.04 17.77
C ALA A 39 -18.62 8.43 17.32
N GLN A 40 -19.54 9.25 16.81
CA GLN A 40 -19.26 10.60 16.33
C GLN A 40 -18.71 11.51 17.42
N ARG A 41 -19.25 11.39 18.65
CA ARG A 41 -18.86 12.22 19.78
C ARG A 41 -17.52 11.80 20.41
N LEU A 42 -17.24 10.50 20.49
CA LEU A 42 -16.14 9.99 21.32
C LEU A 42 -14.92 9.54 20.53
N ALA A 43 -15.08 9.10 19.27
CA ALA A 43 -13.99 8.50 18.49
C ALA A 43 -12.96 9.52 17.94
N PRO A 44 -13.36 10.63 17.27
CA PRO A 44 -12.42 11.43 16.49
C PRO A 44 -11.27 12.06 17.29
N ALA A 45 -11.55 12.53 18.50
CA ALA A 45 -10.54 13.19 19.34
C ALA A 45 -9.56 12.20 20.00
N LYS A 46 -9.84 10.89 19.99
CA LYS A 46 -9.07 9.92 20.78
C LYS A 46 -7.98 9.29 19.95
N ARG A 47 -6.71 9.47 20.35
CA ARG A 47 -5.56 8.90 19.66
C ARG A 47 -5.39 7.40 19.86
N TYR A 48 -5.41 6.95 21.11
CA TYR A 48 -5.18 5.56 21.49
C TYR A 48 -6.49 4.85 21.80
N TRP A 49 -6.66 3.65 21.25
CA TRP A 49 -7.90 2.88 21.34
C TRP A 49 -7.58 1.46 21.82
N ALA A 50 -8.48 0.90 22.62
CA ALA A 50 -8.43 -0.49 23.06
C ALA A 50 -9.82 -1.11 23.09
N VAL A 51 -9.88 -2.44 23.01
CA VAL A 51 -11.11 -3.21 23.17
C VAL A 51 -10.89 -4.25 24.25
N VAL A 52 -11.83 -4.38 25.18
CA VAL A 52 -11.71 -5.33 26.28
C VAL A 52 -12.94 -6.23 26.39
N GLY A 53 -12.72 -7.46 26.84
CA GLY A 53 -13.82 -8.39 27.12
C GLY A 53 -13.35 -9.60 27.94
N ASN A 54 -14.27 -10.16 28.73
CA ASN A 54 -14.04 -11.32 29.58
C ASN A 54 -14.77 -12.57 29.06
N GLY A 55 -14.19 -13.76 29.28
CA GLY A 55 -14.82 -15.01 28.86
C GLY A 55 -15.16 -15.00 27.35
N PRO A 56 -16.39 -15.38 26.94
CA PRO A 56 -16.83 -15.31 25.55
C PRO A 56 -16.72 -13.90 24.93
N ASN A 57 -16.85 -12.83 25.71
CA ASN A 57 -16.69 -11.46 25.22
C ASN A 57 -15.27 -11.15 24.75
N ARG A 58 -14.26 -11.98 25.08
CA ARG A 58 -12.93 -11.87 24.47
C ARG A 58 -12.95 -12.17 22.97
N VAL A 59 -13.84 -13.05 22.51
CA VAL A 59 -14.03 -13.32 21.08
C VAL A 59 -14.59 -12.07 20.40
N ALA A 60 -15.61 -11.45 20.99
CA ALA A 60 -16.15 -10.19 20.51
C ALA A 60 -15.09 -9.08 20.49
N ALA A 61 -14.30 -8.94 21.56
CA ALA A 61 -13.26 -7.93 21.65
C ALA A 61 -12.20 -8.07 20.53
N ASN A 62 -11.77 -9.31 20.24
CA ASN A 62 -10.85 -9.60 19.15
C ASN A 62 -11.42 -9.23 17.77
N GLU A 63 -12.69 -9.57 17.52
CA GLU A 63 -13.40 -9.25 16.27
C GLU A 63 -13.61 -7.74 16.11
N VAL A 64 -14.09 -7.06 17.15
CA VAL A 64 -14.28 -5.61 17.15
C VAL A 64 -12.96 -4.89 16.95
N ARG A 65 -11.87 -5.35 17.58
CA ARG A 65 -10.53 -4.82 17.32
C ARG A 65 -10.17 -4.92 15.84
N ILE A 66 -10.40 -6.06 15.19
CA ILE A 66 -10.13 -6.22 13.75
C ILE A 66 -10.91 -5.18 12.95
N LYS A 67 -12.22 -5.04 13.19
CA LYS A 67 -13.07 -4.10 12.44
C LYS A 67 -12.76 -2.64 12.69
N LEU A 68 -12.47 -2.26 13.93
CA LEU A 68 -12.04 -0.90 14.23
C LEU A 68 -10.69 -0.59 13.58
N SER A 69 -9.75 -1.53 13.59
CA SER A 69 -8.46 -1.35 12.93
C SER A 69 -8.60 -1.22 11.41
N GLU A 70 -9.43 -2.07 10.80
CA GLU A 70 -9.72 -2.07 9.35
C GLU A 70 -10.42 -0.79 8.91
N LEU A 71 -11.45 -0.34 9.63
CA LEU A 71 -12.26 0.80 9.23
C LEU A 71 -11.67 2.15 9.65
N CYS A 72 -10.97 2.23 10.79
CA CYS A 72 -10.48 3.50 11.34
C CYS A 72 -8.98 3.72 11.13
N TYR A 73 -8.26 2.73 10.58
CA TYR A 73 -6.82 2.74 10.33
C TYR A 73 -5.99 3.01 11.58
N LYS A 74 -6.31 2.27 12.65
CA LYS A 74 -5.61 2.34 13.93
C LYS A 74 -5.08 0.98 14.36
N SER A 75 -3.90 0.96 14.98
CA SER A 75 -3.48 -0.19 15.77
C SER A 75 -4.23 -0.15 17.10
N ILE A 76 -4.98 -1.20 17.40
CA ILE A 76 -5.89 -1.25 18.55
C ILE A 76 -5.52 -2.49 19.38
N ALA A 77 -5.31 -2.30 20.68
CA ALA A 77 -5.06 -3.40 21.61
C ALA A 77 -6.36 -4.16 21.91
N SER A 78 -6.26 -5.47 22.16
CA SER A 78 -7.38 -6.24 22.69
C SER A 78 -6.93 -7.06 23.88
N ASP A 79 -7.54 -6.78 25.03
CA ASP A 79 -7.12 -7.29 26.33
C ASP A 79 -8.29 -7.93 27.08
N VAL A 80 -7.95 -8.72 28.11
CA VAL A 80 -8.93 -9.10 29.15
C VAL A 80 -9.22 -7.85 29.97
N THR A 81 -10.47 -7.64 30.38
CA THR A 81 -10.88 -6.39 31.04
C THR A 81 -10.09 -6.12 32.31
N GLU A 82 -9.84 -7.14 33.13
CA GLU A 82 -9.07 -7.02 34.37
C GLU A 82 -7.59 -6.68 34.11
N ASP A 83 -7.00 -7.22 33.05
CA ASP A 83 -5.58 -7.04 32.75
C ASP A 83 -5.26 -5.63 32.23
N LYS A 84 -6.24 -4.94 31.64
CA LYS A 84 -6.04 -3.64 30.97
C LYS A 84 -5.39 -2.58 31.87
N LYS A 85 -5.71 -2.60 33.18
CA LYS A 85 -5.12 -1.67 34.16
C LYS A 85 -3.59 -1.83 34.32
N HIS A 86 -3.04 -2.98 33.94
CA HIS A 86 -1.61 -3.30 34.06
C HIS A 86 -0.80 -3.03 32.78
N ILE A 87 -1.44 -2.61 31.68
CA ILE A 87 -0.80 -2.49 30.37
C ILE A 87 -0.54 -1.02 30.02
N ASP A 88 -1.59 -0.25 29.75
CA ASP A 88 -1.47 1.09 29.13
C ASP A 88 -2.60 2.05 29.55
N LEU A 89 -3.05 1.96 30.80
CA LEU A 89 -4.14 2.80 31.31
C LEU A 89 -3.79 4.31 31.30
N SER A 90 -2.50 4.65 31.28
CA SER A 90 -1.99 6.02 31.23
C SER A 90 -2.10 6.69 29.85
N SER A 91 -2.51 5.96 28.80
CA SER A 91 -2.62 6.50 27.44
C SER A 91 -3.90 7.33 27.19
N GLU A 92 -4.72 7.56 28.23
CA GLU A 92 -6.05 8.16 28.15
C GLU A 92 -6.92 7.61 26.99
N PRO A 93 -6.97 6.27 26.77
CA PRO A 93 -7.49 5.71 25.54
C PRO A 93 -9.03 5.77 25.47
N LEU A 94 -9.57 5.64 24.27
CA LEU A 94 -10.94 5.15 24.08
C LEU A 94 -10.95 3.64 24.34
N ILE A 95 -11.81 3.17 25.23
CA ILE A 95 -11.92 1.75 25.58
C ILE A 95 -13.32 1.24 25.25
N PHE A 96 -13.41 0.35 24.28
CA PHE A 96 -14.65 -0.34 23.95
C PHE A 96 -14.78 -1.61 24.81
N VAL A 97 -15.78 -1.68 25.67
CA VAL A 97 -15.96 -2.74 26.68
C VAL A 97 -17.10 -3.67 26.23
N CYS A 98 -16.76 -4.91 25.89
CA CYS A 98 -17.72 -5.96 25.58
C CYS A 98 -18.22 -6.62 26.88
N ALA A 99 -19.42 -6.24 27.32
CA ALA A 99 -20.01 -6.69 28.59
C ALA A 99 -21.44 -7.26 28.45
N ALA A 100 -21.92 -7.51 27.23
CA ALA A 100 -23.23 -8.13 27.01
C ALA A 100 -23.25 -9.58 27.53
N GLY A 101 -24.37 -9.99 28.12
CA GLY A 101 -24.57 -11.30 28.73
C GLY A 101 -23.79 -11.54 30.03
N LEU A 102 -23.16 -10.51 30.61
CA LEU A 102 -22.53 -10.64 31.93
C LEU A 102 -23.57 -10.56 33.04
N ASP A 103 -23.43 -11.42 34.05
CA ASP A 103 -24.28 -11.44 35.23
C ASP A 103 -23.46 -11.59 36.53
N GLY A 104 -24.17 -11.45 37.66
CA GLY A 104 -23.63 -11.66 39.00
C GLY A 104 -22.33 -10.89 39.29
N SER A 105 -21.40 -11.56 39.98
CA SER A 105 -20.13 -10.97 40.39
C SER A 105 -19.24 -10.55 39.22
N THR A 106 -19.35 -11.23 38.06
CA THR A 106 -18.56 -10.88 36.87
C THR A 106 -18.96 -9.51 36.32
N ALA A 107 -20.26 -9.22 36.29
CA ALA A 107 -20.75 -7.89 35.91
C ALA A 107 -20.30 -6.81 36.92
N ASP A 108 -20.34 -7.11 38.21
CA ASP A 108 -19.87 -6.20 39.26
C ASP A 108 -18.38 -5.88 39.12
N ASP A 109 -17.55 -6.88 38.82
CA ASP A 109 -16.11 -6.68 38.67
C ASP A 109 -15.76 -5.90 37.39
N VAL A 110 -16.42 -6.19 36.26
CA VAL A 110 -16.25 -5.40 35.03
C VAL A 110 -16.72 -3.95 35.21
N ALA A 111 -17.76 -3.71 36.01
CA ALA A 111 -18.21 -2.36 36.34
C ALA A 111 -17.17 -1.60 37.17
N LYS A 112 -16.53 -2.26 38.16
CA LYS A 112 -15.41 -1.66 38.91
C LYS A 112 -14.24 -1.33 38.00
N GLU A 113 -13.86 -2.23 37.11
CA GLU A 113 -12.76 -1.97 36.14
C GLU A 113 -13.09 -0.81 35.21
N THR A 114 -14.33 -0.71 34.73
CA THR A 114 -14.80 0.43 33.91
C THR A 114 -14.71 1.76 34.65
N ALA A 115 -15.02 1.76 35.96
CA ALA A 115 -14.87 2.93 36.81
C ALA A 115 -13.39 3.32 36.99
N ILE A 116 -12.49 2.34 37.15
CA ILE A 116 -11.04 2.55 37.18
C ILE A 116 -10.58 3.19 35.87
N PHE A 117 -11.07 2.71 34.71
CA PHE A 117 -10.72 3.31 33.42
C PHE A 117 -11.08 4.79 33.36
N SER A 118 -12.30 5.12 33.80
CA SER A 118 -12.79 6.49 33.81
C SER A 118 -12.02 7.37 34.80
N ALA A 119 -11.60 6.84 35.95
CA ALA A 119 -10.76 7.52 36.93
C ALA A 119 -9.36 7.89 36.36
N HIS A 120 -8.87 7.11 35.40
CA HIS A 120 -7.65 7.38 34.65
C HIS A 120 -7.89 8.13 33.33
N LYS A 121 -9.02 8.84 33.21
CA LYS A 121 -9.43 9.65 32.04
C LYS A 121 -9.60 8.89 30.73
N ALA A 122 -9.58 7.55 30.77
CA ALA A 122 -9.99 6.78 29.60
C ALA A 122 -11.48 7.03 29.30
N THR A 123 -11.84 6.94 28.03
CA THR A 123 -13.22 7.11 27.57
C THR A 123 -13.82 5.74 27.31
N ALA A 124 -14.49 5.19 28.34
CA ALA A 124 -15.13 3.90 28.25
C ALA A 124 -16.47 3.97 27.48
N ILE A 125 -16.67 3.01 26.58
CA ILE A 125 -17.92 2.78 25.87
C ILE A 125 -18.32 1.35 26.18
N VAL A 126 -19.39 1.16 26.94
CA VAL A 126 -19.77 -0.17 27.44
C VAL A 126 -20.96 -0.72 26.66
N VAL A 127 -20.84 -1.93 26.14
CA VAL A 127 -21.97 -2.68 25.60
C VAL A 127 -22.48 -3.62 26.68
N ALA A 128 -23.71 -3.42 27.14
CA ALA A 128 -24.29 -4.17 28.25
C ALA A 128 -25.77 -4.48 28.00
N ASP A 129 -26.31 -5.43 28.74
CA ASP A 129 -27.70 -5.84 28.62
C ASP A 129 -28.67 -4.72 29.02
N GLU A 130 -29.85 -4.72 28.40
CA GLU A 130 -30.94 -3.80 28.76
C GLU A 130 -31.28 -3.91 30.25
N GLY A 131 -31.43 -2.75 30.90
CA GLY A 131 -31.74 -2.64 32.33
C GLY A 131 -30.53 -2.82 33.25
N GLU A 132 -29.31 -2.96 32.71
CA GLU A 132 -28.09 -2.86 33.51
C GLU A 132 -27.84 -1.41 33.97
N THR A 133 -27.51 -1.24 35.24
CA THR A 133 -27.32 0.08 35.88
C THR A 133 -25.97 0.23 36.59
N ARG A 134 -25.18 -0.85 36.70
CA ARG A 134 -23.87 -0.85 37.35
C ARG A 134 -22.81 -0.04 36.59
N PHE A 135 -22.95 0.09 35.27
CA PHE A 135 -21.96 0.75 34.42
C PHE A 135 -22.16 2.26 34.39
N HIS A 136 -21.17 2.99 34.91
CA HIS A 136 -21.09 4.44 34.82
C HIS A 136 -19.98 4.83 33.85
N ALA A 137 -20.34 5.13 32.60
CA ALA A 137 -19.41 5.42 31.53
C ALA A 137 -19.91 6.57 30.61
N PRO A 138 -19.02 7.26 29.88
CA PRO A 138 -19.40 8.29 28.89
C PRO A 138 -20.41 7.83 27.81
N ALA A 139 -20.50 6.52 27.56
CA ALA A 139 -21.56 5.89 26.81
C ALA A 139 -21.80 4.44 27.30
N VAL A 140 -23.06 4.08 27.49
CA VAL A 140 -23.51 2.70 27.71
C VAL A 140 -24.52 2.36 26.60
N ILE A 141 -24.19 1.39 25.77
CA ILE A 141 -25.01 0.93 24.66
C ILE A 141 -25.75 -0.33 25.14
N SER A 142 -27.05 -0.18 25.37
CA SER A 142 -27.89 -1.28 25.81
C SER A 142 -28.27 -2.21 24.65
N VAL A 143 -28.12 -3.52 24.86
CA VAL A 143 -28.52 -4.58 23.92
C VAL A 143 -29.58 -5.49 24.54
N PRO A 144 -30.46 -6.13 23.74
CA PRO A 144 -31.44 -7.08 24.26
C PRO A 144 -30.80 -8.17 25.12
N ARG A 145 -31.49 -8.59 26.19
CA ARG A 145 -31.08 -9.74 26.99
C ARG A 145 -31.20 -11.02 26.18
N VAL A 146 -30.13 -11.80 26.14
CA VAL A 146 -30.06 -13.12 25.53
C VAL A 146 -29.42 -14.10 26.52
N ASP A 147 -29.33 -15.38 26.17
CA ASP A 147 -28.54 -16.33 26.94
C ASP A 147 -27.10 -15.81 27.13
N PRO A 148 -26.52 -15.83 28.35
CA PRO A 148 -25.17 -15.36 28.62
C PRO A 148 -24.09 -15.91 27.68
N SER A 149 -24.25 -17.14 27.20
CA SER A 149 -23.30 -17.76 26.25
C SER A 149 -23.34 -17.15 24.84
N LEU A 150 -24.37 -16.37 24.52
CA LEU A 150 -24.58 -15.74 23.20
C LEU A 150 -24.40 -14.20 23.24
N GLY A 151 -24.29 -13.59 24.43
CA GLY A 151 -24.19 -12.13 24.57
C GLY A 151 -23.03 -11.51 23.79
N PHE A 152 -21.91 -12.24 23.64
CA PHE A 152 -20.76 -11.78 22.87
C PHE A 152 -21.07 -11.48 21.40
N VAL A 153 -22.08 -12.15 20.80
CA VAL A 153 -22.50 -11.87 19.42
C VAL A 153 -23.10 -10.47 19.30
N LEU A 154 -23.89 -10.05 20.30
CA LEU A 154 -24.45 -8.69 20.34
C LEU A 154 -23.35 -7.64 20.56
N SER A 155 -22.38 -7.92 21.42
CA SER A 155 -21.19 -7.05 21.60
C SER A 155 -20.42 -6.88 20.29
N ALA A 156 -20.21 -7.95 19.53
CA ALA A 156 -19.53 -7.89 18.23
C ALA A 156 -20.31 -7.03 17.23
N MET A 157 -21.62 -7.23 17.14
CA MET A 157 -22.48 -6.46 16.24
C MET A 157 -22.49 -4.96 16.57
N VAL A 158 -22.58 -4.58 17.85
CA VAL A 158 -22.48 -3.18 18.25
C VAL A 158 -21.13 -2.61 17.88
N GLY A 159 -20.03 -3.35 18.09
CA GLY A 159 -18.70 -2.91 17.71
C GLY A 159 -18.51 -2.74 16.20
N HIS A 160 -19.17 -3.56 15.36
CA HIS A 160 -19.22 -3.37 13.91
C HIS A 160 -19.92 -2.06 13.53
N LEU A 161 -21.11 -1.80 14.09
CA LEU A 161 -21.85 -0.56 13.84
C LEU A 161 -21.07 0.67 14.35
N PHE A 162 -20.48 0.56 15.54
CA PHE A 162 -19.64 1.62 16.11
C PHE A 162 -18.44 1.92 15.21
N GLY A 163 -17.74 0.89 14.74
CA GLY A 163 -16.59 1.06 13.86
C GLY A 163 -16.94 1.69 12.52
N TYR A 164 -18.09 1.32 11.95
CA TYR A 164 -18.61 1.95 10.75
C TYR A 164 -18.91 3.45 10.97
N GLU A 165 -19.64 3.80 12.03
CA GLU A 165 -19.99 5.20 12.29
C GLU A 165 -18.78 6.04 12.76
N ALA A 166 -17.81 5.43 13.45
CA ALA A 166 -16.56 6.08 13.81
C ALA A 166 -15.74 6.41 12.55
N ALA A 167 -15.61 5.46 11.63
CA ALA A 167 -14.94 5.70 10.35
C ALA A 167 -15.62 6.81 9.54
N ARG A 168 -16.96 6.86 9.52
CA ARG A 168 -17.70 7.95 8.89
C ARG A 168 -17.43 9.29 9.53
N ALA A 169 -17.45 9.36 10.86
CA ALA A 169 -17.16 10.59 11.59
C ALA A 169 -15.76 11.15 11.30
N ILE A 170 -14.79 10.24 11.09
CA ILE A 170 -13.42 10.59 10.71
C ILE A 170 -13.37 11.08 9.25
N ASP A 171 -13.98 10.37 8.31
CA ASP A 171 -14.01 10.79 6.90
C ASP A 171 -14.72 12.14 6.72
N ASP A 172 -15.87 12.30 7.38
CA ASP A 172 -16.66 13.53 7.35
C ASP A 172 -15.86 14.73 7.88
N SER A 173 -14.88 14.51 8.77
CA SER A 173 -14.00 15.58 9.25
C SER A 173 -13.07 16.14 8.16
N ALA A 174 -12.87 15.42 7.04
CA ALA A 174 -12.13 15.92 5.88
C ALA A 174 -12.94 16.88 5.01
N ARG A 175 -14.27 16.99 5.22
CA ARG A 175 -15.16 17.80 4.38
C ARG A 175 -14.72 19.26 4.22
N PRO A 176 -14.35 20.01 5.27
CA PRO A 176 -13.90 21.40 5.12
C PRO A 176 -12.63 21.52 4.28
N LEU A 177 -11.72 20.54 4.37
CA LEU A 177 -10.50 20.51 3.58
C LEU A 177 -10.77 20.23 2.09
N ARG A 178 -11.74 19.36 1.80
CA ARG A 178 -12.22 19.10 0.43
C ARG A 178 -12.83 20.36 -0.18
N LEU A 179 -13.64 21.09 0.58
CA LEU A 179 -14.21 22.39 0.16
C LEU A 179 -13.11 23.45 -0.07
N ALA A 180 -12.09 23.50 0.78
CA ALA A 180 -10.96 24.40 0.61
C ALA A 180 -10.16 24.08 -0.66
N ARG A 181 -9.97 22.79 -0.97
CA ARG A 181 -9.32 22.37 -2.22
C ARG A 181 -10.15 22.74 -3.45
N GLU A 182 -11.47 22.52 -3.39
CA GLU A 182 -12.40 22.94 -4.45
C GLU A 182 -12.36 24.46 -4.68
N ALA A 183 -12.29 25.26 -3.62
CA ALA A 183 -12.15 26.71 -3.73
C ALA A 183 -10.84 27.12 -4.44
N ILE A 184 -9.75 26.37 -4.25
CA ILE A 184 -8.49 26.57 -4.97
C ILE A 184 -8.62 26.21 -6.45
N GLU A 185 -9.21 25.05 -6.75
CA GLU A 185 -9.44 24.61 -8.12
C GLU A 185 -10.30 25.61 -8.90
N GLN A 186 -11.37 26.13 -8.30
CA GLN A 186 -12.22 27.16 -8.90
C GLN A 186 -11.45 28.46 -9.15
N ALA A 187 -10.71 28.96 -8.15
CA ALA A 187 -9.95 30.20 -8.29
C ALA A 187 -8.87 30.11 -9.38
N VAL A 188 -8.25 28.93 -9.57
CA VAL A 188 -7.29 28.69 -10.66
C VAL A 188 -7.98 28.56 -12.01
N ALA A 189 -9.14 27.89 -12.08
CA ALA A 189 -9.90 27.70 -13.31
C ALA A 189 -10.45 29.02 -13.90
N GLU A 190 -10.76 30.00 -13.06
CA GLU A 190 -11.15 31.36 -13.49
C GLU A 190 -10.01 32.12 -14.20
N GLY A 191 -8.77 31.62 -14.14
CA GLY A 191 -7.61 32.19 -14.81
C GLY A 191 -7.05 33.45 -14.15
N GLY A 192 -6.14 34.14 -14.85
CA GLY A 192 -5.46 35.34 -14.34
C GLY A 192 -4.06 35.08 -13.80
N THR A 193 -3.45 36.11 -13.21
CA THR A 193 -2.11 36.03 -12.62
C THR A 193 -2.16 35.35 -11.23
N GLY A 194 -1.04 34.80 -10.77
CA GLY A 194 -0.99 34.14 -9.47
C GLY A 194 -1.36 35.05 -8.29
N ASP A 195 -1.08 36.35 -8.39
CA ASP A 195 -1.48 37.34 -7.38
C ASP A 195 -3.01 37.54 -7.35
N GLU A 196 -3.65 37.56 -8.52
CA GLU A 196 -5.12 37.64 -8.62
C GLU A 196 -5.79 36.40 -8.03
N VAL A 197 -5.21 35.21 -8.26
CA VAL A 197 -5.67 33.95 -7.64
C VAL A 197 -5.57 34.04 -6.11
N ILE A 198 -4.43 34.50 -5.58
CA ILE A 198 -4.26 34.68 -4.13
C ILE A 198 -5.31 35.65 -3.55
N VAL A 199 -5.60 36.77 -4.22
CA VAL A 199 -6.63 37.72 -3.78
C VAL A 199 -8.00 37.06 -3.66
N ARG A 200 -8.40 36.24 -4.64
CA ARG A 200 -9.66 35.48 -4.57
C ARG A 200 -9.65 34.48 -3.42
N LEU A 201 -8.55 33.74 -3.24
CA LEU A 201 -8.40 32.76 -2.17
C LEU A 201 -8.45 33.38 -0.78
N ARG A 202 -7.95 34.60 -0.60
CA ARG A 202 -8.07 35.32 0.68
C ARG A 202 -9.52 35.60 1.08
N ALA A 203 -10.43 35.70 0.11
CA ALA A 203 -11.86 35.86 0.38
C ALA A 203 -12.58 34.52 0.64
N THR A 204 -12.19 33.45 -0.05
CA THR A 204 -12.94 32.17 -0.03
C THR A 204 -12.41 31.16 0.99
N LEU A 205 -11.10 31.04 1.17
CA LEU A 205 -10.50 30.03 2.06
C LEU A 205 -10.92 30.14 3.53
N PRO A 206 -11.03 31.34 4.14
CA PRO A 206 -11.47 31.45 5.54
C PRO A 206 -12.87 30.86 5.77
N VAL A 207 -13.77 30.97 4.79
CA VAL A 207 -15.12 30.40 4.86
C VAL A 207 -15.06 28.88 4.77
N ALA A 208 -14.30 28.35 3.82
CA ALA A 208 -14.16 26.90 3.63
C ALA A 208 -13.48 26.20 4.83
N LEU A 209 -12.55 26.88 5.50
CA LEU A 209 -11.77 26.33 6.62
C LEU A 209 -12.33 26.66 8.01
N ALA A 210 -13.44 27.40 8.13
CA ALA A 210 -14.00 27.78 9.43
C ALA A 210 -14.27 26.58 10.36
N ASP A 211 -14.84 25.50 9.82
CA ASP A 211 -15.12 24.27 10.56
C ASP A 211 -13.84 23.48 10.88
N PHE A 212 -12.82 23.56 10.01
CA PHE A 212 -11.52 22.97 10.28
C PHE A 212 -10.84 23.68 11.47
N ASP A 213 -10.83 25.01 11.48
CA ASP A 213 -10.24 25.78 12.58
C ASP A 213 -10.98 25.57 13.91
N ALA A 214 -12.31 25.48 13.87
CA ALA A 214 -13.11 25.11 15.05
C ALA A 214 -12.80 23.68 15.53
N GLY A 215 -12.63 22.74 14.60
CA GLY A 215 -12.23 21.36 14.91
C GLY A 215 -10.85 21.26 15.55
N LEU A 216 -9.86 22.04 15.07
CA LEU A 216 -8.53 22.10 15.69
C LEU A 216 -8.60 22.63 17.12
N ARG A 217 -9.34 23.73 17.36
CA ARG A 217 -9.50 24.32 18.70
C ARG A 217 -10.20 23.39 19.70
N SER A 218 -11.09 22.52 19.22
CA SER A 218 -11.83 21.57 20.06
C SER A 218 -11.13 20.21 20.21
N GLY A 219 -9.96 20.01 19.59
CA GLY A 219 -9.22 18.74 19.63
C GLY A 219 -9.87 17.63 18.78
N ARG A 220 -10.79 17.96 17.87
CA ARG A 220 -11.51 16.98 17.03
C ARG A 220 -10.56 16.13 16.18
N TYR A 221 -9.42 16.70 15.79
CA TYR A 221 -8.45 16.07 14.89
C TYR A 221 -7.33 15.31 15.61
N ASP A 222 -7.21 15.42 16.94
CA ASP A 222 -6.09 14.88 17.72
C ASP A 222 -5.91 13.36 17.56
N GLY A 223 -6.99 12.66 17.21
CA GLY A 223 -6.97 11.22 17.01
C GLY A 223 -6.57 10.77 15.60
N HIS A 224 -6.65 11.62 14.58
CA HIS A 224 -6.64 11.17 13.17
C HIS A 224 -5.90 12.08 12.17
N LEU A 225 -5.51 13.29 12.57
CA LEU A 225 -4.66 14.17 11.76
C LEU A 225 -3.27 14.24 12.42
N GLU A 226 -2.22 14.03 11.64
CA GLU A 226 -0.85 14.18 12.15
C GLU A 226 -0.60 15.64 12.56
N ALA A 227 0.03 15.83 13.73
CA ALA A 227 0.39 17.16 14.22
C ALA A 227 1.27 17.92 13.22
N SER A 228 2.19 17.24 12.54
CA SER A 228 3.01 17.82 11.46
C SER A 228 2.19 18.30 10.28
N THR A 229 1.18 17.53 9.88
CA THR A 229 0.28 17.86 8.77
C THR A 229 -0.60 19.05 9.13
N ALA A 230 -1.18 19.06 10.33
CA ALA A 230 -1.95 20.17 10.86
C ALA A 230 -1.12 21.47 10.92
N VAL A 231 0.07 21.43 11.53
CA VAL A 231 0.97 22.60 11.66
C VAL A 231 1.39 23.12 10.29
N ARG A 232 1.76 22.23 9.36
CA ARG A 232 2.14 22.62 8.00
C ARG A 232 0.98 23.29 7.26
N LEU A 233 -0.21 22.69 7.30
CA LEU A 233 -1.39 23.22 6.62
C LEU A 233 -1.77 24.59 7.18
N THR A 234 -1.93 24.71 8.50
CA THR A 234 -2.30 25.98 9.14
C THR A 234 -1.23 27.06 8.89
N GLY A 235 0.06 26.71 8.91
CA GLY A 235 1.14 27.65 8.60
C GLY A 235 1.11 28.16 7.16
N LEU A 236 0.90 27.27 6.18
CA LEU A 236 0.81 27.65 4.77
C LEU A 236 -0.43 28.49 4.48
N VAL A 237 -1.58 28.13 5.05
CA VAL A 237 -2.81 28.93 4.96
C VAL A 237 -2.61 30.30 5.60
N ALA A 238 -1.98 30.39 6.77
CA ALA A 238 -1.67 31.68 7.40
C ALA A 238 -0.75 32.55 6.55
N ASN A 239 0.24 31.97 5.88
CA ASN A 239 1.09 32.69 4.93
C ASN A 239 0.26 33.24 3.75
N LEU A 240 -0.61 32.41 3.15
CA LEU A 240 -1.48 32.80 2.05
C LEU A 240 -2.43 33.95 2.44
N LEU A 241 -2.95 33.93 3.66
CA LEU A 241 -3.87 34.95 4.18
C LEU A 241 -3.18 36.23 4.66
N SER A 242 -1.84 36.24 4.75
CA SER A 242 -1.07 37.41 5.20
C SER A 242 -1.10 38.57 4.20
N ASP A 243 -0.69 39.76 4.63
CA ASP A 243 -0.62 40.93 3.76
C ASP A 243 0.50 40.86 2.72
N ARG A 244 1.49 39.98 2.94
CA ARG A 244 2.63 39.74 2.05
C ARG A 244 2.84 38.23 1.86
N PRO A 245 1.95 37.55 1.12
CA PRO A 245 1.90 36.08 1.10
C PRO A 245 3.18 35.40 0.64
N VAL A 246 3.77 35.91 -0.43
CA VAL A 246 4.96 35.32 -1.05
C VAL A 246 6.20 35.55 -0.19
N GLU A 247 6.33 36.74 0.40
CA GLU A 247 7.43 37.07 1.30
C GLU A 247 7.34 36.27 2.60
N GLN A 248 6.14 36.17 3.17
CA GLN A 248 5.92 35.40 4.40
C GLN A 248 6.18 33.90 4.16
N PHE A 249 5.74 33.36 3.02
CA PHE A 249 6.04 31.99 2.61
C PHE A 249 7.54 31.75 2.42
N SER A 250 8.23 32.68 1.75
CA SER A 250 9.68 32.59 1.53
C SER A 250 10.44 32.62 2.85
N ALA A 251 10.06 33.50 3.77
CA ALA A 251 10.65 33.60 5.11
C ALA A 251 10.41 32.32 5.95
N ALA A 252 9.21 31.74 5.88
CA ALA A 252 8.86 30.55 6.64
C ALA A 252 9.50 29.26 6.09
N THR A 253 9.72 29.17 4.78
CA THR A 253 10.20 27.94 4.12
C THR A 253 11.66 27.98 3.68
N GLY A 254 12.26 29.17 3.59
CA GLY A 254 13.60 29.38 3.02
C GLY A 254 13.67 29.22 1.49
N LYS A 255 12.53 28.96 0.81
CA LYS A 255 12.45 28.85 -0.64
C LYS A 255 12.32 30.25 -1.27
N VAL A 256 12.74 30.39 -2.54
CA VAL A 256 12.37 31.54 -3.35
C VAL A 256 10.89 31.41 -3.70
N GLY A 257 10.02 32.16 -3.02
CA GLY A 257 8.58 32.07 -3.17
C GLY A 257 8.07 32.68 -4.47
N THR A 258 7.04 32.06 -5.04
CA THR A 258 6.17 32.63 -6.06
C THR A 258 4.71 32.35 -5.68
N PRO A 259 3.73 33.11 -6.21
CA PRO A 259 2.32 32.81 -5.96
C PRO A 259 1.93 31.37 -6.30
N GLY A 260 2.39 30.86 -7.45
CA GLY A 260 2.14 29.49 -7.89
C GLY A 260 2.70 28.46 -6.91
N LEU A 261 3.96 28.62 -6.49
CA LEU A 261 4.59 27.69 -5.55
C LEU A 261 3.89 27.67 -4.18
N LEU A 262 3.41 28.82 -3.69
CA LEU A 262 2.64 28.90 -2.46
C LEU A 262 1.31 28.14 -2.60
N ILE A 263 0.57 28.35 -3.69
CA ILE A 263 -0.69 27.65 -3.96
C ILE A 263 -0.44 26.13 -4.06
N ASP A 264 0.58 25.70 -4.77
CA ASP A 264 0.95 24.29 -4.91
C ASP A 264 1.27 23.64 -3.56
N ASP A 265 2.04 24.32 -2.71
CA ASP A 265 2.37 23.81 -1.37
C ASP A 265 1.12 23.73 -0.46
N VAL A 266 0.17 24.67 -0.57
CA VAL A 266 -1.13 24.60 0.12
C VAL A 266 -1.95 23.41 -0.37
N VAL A 267 -2.05 23.21 -1.69
CA VAL A 267 -2.76 22.06 -2.29
C VAL A 267 -2.14 20.73 -1.86
N ALA A 268 -0.81 20.65 -1.82
CA ALA A 268 -0.11 19.47 -1.34
C ALA A 268 -0.36 19.20 0.15
N ALA A 269 -0.42 20.23 0.99
CA ALA A 269 -0.74 20.09 2.40
C ALA A 269 -2.20 19.67 2.63
N LEU A 270 -3.16 20.27 1.89
CA LEU A 270 -4.57 19.88 1.90
C LEU A 270 -4.74 18.43 1.46
N THR A 271 -4.08 18.01 0.39
CA THR A 271 -4.15 16.65 -0.13
C THR A 271 -3.71 15.63 0.91
N ARG A 272 -2.55 15.85 1.54
CA ARG A 272 -2.06 14.98 2.62
C ARG A 272 -3.04 14.92 3.79
N ALA A 273 -3.56 16.06 4.23
CA ALA A 273 -4.53 16.11 5.33
C ALA A 273 -5.84 15.36 5.00
N ILE A 274 -6.34 15.52 3.77
CA ILE A 274 -7.52 14.77 3.28
C ILE A 274 -7.22 13.27 3.26
N GLU A 275 -6.05 12.85 2.81
CA GLU A 275 -5.66 11.43 2.76
C GLU A 275 -5.59 10.80 4.16
N GLU A 276 -5.04 11.51 5.15
CA GLU A 276 -4.96 11.05 6.54
C GLU A 276 -6.35 10.85 7.18
N LEU A 277 -7.31 11.71 6.82
CA LEU A 277 -8.68 11.67 7.34
C LEU A 277 -9.62 10.77 6.54
N THR A 278 -9.32 10.50 5.28
CA THR A 278 -10.22 9.73 4.41
C THR A 278 -10.39 8.29 4.92
N ARG A 279 -11.63 7.81 5.00
CA ARG A 279 -11.97 6.41 5.27
C ARG A 279 -12.77 5.86 4.10
N PRO A 280 -12.18 4.98 3.27
CA PRO A 280 -12.88 4.36 2.16
C PRO A 280 -13.74 3.21 2.68
N ILE A 281 -14.83 3.54 3.35
CA ILE A 281 -15.70 2.57 4.04
C ILE A 281 -16.35 1.61 3.03
N ASP A 282 -16.66 2.11 1.83
CA ASP A 282 -17.25 1.35 0.73
C ASP A 282 -16.22 0.90 -0.33
N ALA A 283 -14.97 1.35 -0.22
CA ALA A 283 -13.90 0.98 -1.14
C ALA A 283 -12.79 0.23 -0.42
N ILE A 284 -12.64 -1.04 -0.76
CA ILE A 284 -11.69 -1.95 -0.12
C ILE A 284 -10.26 -1.51 -0.46
N LYS A 285 -9.62 -0.72 0.41
CA LYS A 285 -8.23 -0.27 0.23
C LYS A 285 -7.22 -1.35 0.65
N HIS A 286 -7.46 -1.99 1.80
CA HIS A 286 -6.62 -3.05 2.34
C HIS A 286 -7.51 -4.15 2.92
N GLN A 287 -7.56 -5.30 2.23
CA GLN A 287 -8.22 -6.49 2.79
C GLN A 287 -7.39 -7.03 3.95
N ALA A 288 -7.91 -6.99 5.17
CA ALA A 288 -7.44 -7.85 6.24
C ALA A 288 -7.97 -9.27 5.97
N LYS A 289 -7.34 -9.99 5.04
CA LYS A 289 -7.67 -11.39 4.74
C LYS A 289 -6.94 -12.30 5.73
N THR A 290 -7.68 -12.91 6.65
CA THR A 290 -7.28 -14.11 7.41
C THR A 290 -7.60 -15.41 6.65
N VAL A 291 -8.22 -15.33 5.48
CA VAL A 291 -8.22 -16.41 4.49
C VAL A 291 -6.84 -16.38 3.83
N THR A 292 -6.12 -17.50 3.79
CA THR A 292 -4.89 -17.66 3.00
C THR A 292 -5.17 -17.33 1.54
N VAL A 293 -5.08 -16.04 1.21
CA VAL A 293 -5.00 -15.57 -0.16
C VAL A 293 -3.71 -16.18 -0.66
N GLY A 294 -3.82 -17.01 -1.69
CA GLY A 294 -2.67 -17.39 -2.48
C GLY A 294 -1.96 -16.10 -2.86
N ILE A 295 -0.85 -15.86 -2.18
CA ILE A 295 0.16 -14.88 -2.56
C ILE A 295 0.67 -15.35 -3.93
N SER A 296 0.05 -14.87 -4.99
CA SER A 296 0.64 -14.92 -6.32
C SER A 296 1.85 -13.99 -6.27
N ARG A 297 3.00 -14.56 -5.92
CA ARG A 297 4.30 -13.91 -5.77
C ARG A 297 4.92 -13.66 -7.14
N SER A 298 4.29 -12.86 -7.98
CA SER A 298 4.86 -12.52 -9.30
C SER A 298 6.21 -11.78 -9.18
N ASP A 299 6.44 -11.04 -8.10
CA ASP A 299 7.68 -10.25 -7.92
C ASP A 299 8.83 -11.05 -7.27
N GLU A 300 8.50 -12.04 -6.41
CA GLU A 300 9.51 -12.93 -5.82
C GLU A 300 10.05 -13.90 -6.89
N GLU A 301 9.17 -14.38 -7.79
CA GLU A 301 9.55 -15.23 -8.93
C GLU A 301 10.54 -14.58 -9.90
N VAL A 302 10.52 -13.25 -10.06
CA VAL A 302 11.45 -12.53 -10.96
C VAL A 302 12.86 -12.54 -10.38
N LEU A 303 12.98 -12.29 -9.06
CA LEU A 303 14.28 -12.29 -8.40
C LEU A 303 14.88 -13.69 -8.32
N ASP A 304 14.06 -14.73 -8.19
CA ASP A 304 14.53 -16.12 -8.10
C ASP A 304 14.98 -16.74 -9.44
N ARG A 305 14.82 -16.03 -10.57
CA ARG A 305 15.28 -16.52 -11.88
C ARG A 305 16.80 -16.70 -11.93
N PRO A 306 17.32 -17.84 -12.40
CA PRO A 306 18.75 -18.10 -12.54
C PRO A 306 19.55 -16.98 -13.21
N LEU A 307 19.06 -16.41 -14.32
CA LEU A 307 19.73 -15.33 -15.04
C LEU A 307 19.77 -14.01 -14.24
N VAL A 308 18.70 -13.71 -13.50
CA VAL A 308 18.66 -12.55 -12.60
C VAL A 308 19.65 -12.76 -11.45
N GLN A 309 19.66 -13.94 -10.83
CA GLN A 309 20.62 -14.29 -9.78
C GLN A 309 22.07 -14.23 -10.27
N ALA A 310 22.34 -14.71 -11.49
CA ALA A 310 23.68 -14.60 -12.10
C ALA A 310 24.11 -13.14 -12.27
N THR A 311 23.19 -12.25 -12.67
CA THR A 311 23.45 -10.81 -12.81
C THR A 311 23.76 -10.16 -11.46
N LEU A 312 23.00 -10.49 -10.41
CA LEU A 312 23.23 -9.98 -9.05
C LEU A 312 24.54 -10.50 -8.45
N ARG A 313 24.87 -11.79 -8.69
CA ARG A 313 26.14 -12.41 -8.25
C ARG A 313 27.36 -11.81 -8.94
N ALA A 314 27.20 -11.31 -10.17
CA ALA A 314 28.24 -10.55 -10.87
C ALA A 314 28.54 -9.18 -10.23
N GLY A 315 27.78 -8.80 -9.19
CA GLY A 315 28.03 -7.60 -8.39
C GLY A 315 27.15 -6.40 -8.76
N ALA A 316 26.25 -6.52 -9.75
CA ALA A 316 25.27 -5.48 -10.04
C ALA A 316 24.35 -5.28 -8.82
N GLY A 317 24.47 -4.11 -8.17
CA GLY A 317 23.65 -3.77 -7.01
C GLY A 317 22.17 -3.73 -7.34
N ARG A 318 21.30 -4.09 -6.39
CA ARG A 318 19.84 -4.00 -6.58
C ARG A 318 19.37 -2.57 -6.82
N ASP A 319 20.12 -1.58 -6.34
CA ASP A 319 19.85 -0.15 -6.48
C ASP A 319 20.20 0.42 -7.86
N VAL A 320 20.92 -0.34 -8.69
CA VAL A 320 21.33 0.07 -10.05
C VAL A 320 20.66 -0.74 -11.15
N LEU A 321 19.79 -1.70 -10.82
CA LEU A 321 19.01 -2.47 -11.80
C LEU A 321 17.56 -2.00 -11.80
N ALA A 322 17.12 -1.38 -12.90
CA ALA A 322 15.73 -0.99 -13.07
C ALA A 322 14.80 -2.22 -13.10
N TYR A 323 13.56 -2.08 -12.61
CA TYR A 323 12.59 -3.18 -12.62
C TYR A 323 12.33 -3.73 -14.03
N ARG A 324 12.29 -2.87 -15.05
CA ARG A 324 12.17 -3.29 -16.46
C ARG A 324 13.32 -4.22 -16.87
N THR A 325 14.55 -3.92 -16.47
CA THR A 325 15.74 -4.74 -16.72
C THR A 325 15.58 -6.13 -16.10
N LEU A 326 15.13 -6.21 -14.84
CA LEU A 326 14.90 -7.50 -14.16
C LEU A 326 13.81 -8.33 -14.86
N ARG A 327 12.74 -7.71 -15.34
CA ARG A 327 11.70 -8.40 -16.10
C ARG A 327 12.18 -8.93 -17.45
N VAL A 328 13.02 -8.16 -18.16
CA VAL A 328 13.61 -8.61 -19.42
C VAL A 328 14.54 -9.81 -19.18
N LEU A 329 15.37 -9.76 -18.14
CA LEU A 329 16.22 -10.90 -17.75
C LEU A 329 15.38 -12.12 -17.36
N ALA A 330 14.31 -11.95 -16.59
CA ALA A 330 13.40 -13.05 -16.26
C ALA A 330 12.71 -13.65 -17.49
N ALA A 331 12.41 -12.84 -18.51
CA ALA A 331 11.84 -13.31 -19.77
C ALA A 331 12.88 -14.01 -20.67
N LEU A 332 14.15 -13.61 -20.61
CA LEU A 332 15.26 -14.25 -21.32
C LEU A 332 15.72 -15.56 -20.67
N ASP A 333 15.47 -15.73 -19.37
CA ASP A 333 15.92 -16.88 -18.58
C ASP A 333 15.61 -18.26 -19.22
N PRO A 334 14.41 -18.54 -19.77
CA PRO A 334 14.13 -19.83 -20.43
C PRO A 334 14.95 -20.09 -21.70
N ALA A 335 15.56 -19.06 -22.30
CA ALA A 335 16.43 -19.20 -23.46
C ALA A 335 17.88 -19.52 -23.09
N VAL A 336 18.28 -19.29 -21.83
CA VAL A 336 19.65 -19.45 -21.35
C VAL A 336 19.83 -20.84 -20.74
N ALA A 337 20.67 -21.66 -21.36
CA ALA A 337 21.06 -22.97 -20.84
C ALA A 337 22.07 -22.86 -19.69
N SER A 338 23.03 -21.94 -19.80
CA SER A 338 24.04 -21.71 -18.75
C SER A 338 24.65 -20.30 -18.82
N VAL A 339 25.20 -19.82 -17.70
CA VAL A 339 26.01 -18.59 -17.63
C VAL A 339 27.46 -18.97 -17.34
N ALA A 340 28.34 -18.79 -18.32
CA ALA A 340 29.72 -19.28 -18.28
C ALA A 340 30.71 -18.31 -17.60
N GLY A 341 30.31 -17.05 -17.38
CA GLY A 341 31.14 -16.04 -16.73
C GLY A 341 30.60 -14.63 -16.96
N TYR A 342 31.29 -13.63 -16.41
CA TYR A 342 30.91 -12.23 -16.57
C TYR A 342 32.11 -11.28 -16.61
N THR A 343 31.93 -10.13 -17.24
CA THR A 343 32.71 -8.92 -16.96
C THR A 343 31.77 -7.82 -16.48
N ARG A 344 32.06 -7.23 -15.33
CA ARG A 344 31.40 -6.02 -14.85
C ARG A 344 32.25 -4.79 -15.17
N TYR A 345 31.63 -3.80 -15.79
CA TYR A 345 32.26 -2.56 -16.19
C TYR A 345 31.72 -1.37 -15.41
N GLY A 346 32.59 -0.43 -15.06
CA GLY A 346 32.23 0.90 -14.57
C GLY A 346 32.28 1.91 -15.69
N ILE A 347 31.32 2.84 -15.73
CA ILE A 347 31.24 3.91 -16.72
C ILE A 347 31.29 5.26 -16.01
N ASP A 348 32.16 6.14 -16.51
CA ASP A 348 32.27 7.54 -16.09
C ASP A 348 32.40 8.44 -17.33
N GLY A 349 31.30 9.09 -17.70
CA GLY A 349 31.20 9.82 -18.96
C GLY A 349 31.46 8.93 -20.17
N GLU A 350 32.47 9.27 -20.97
CA GLU A 350 32.89 8.48 -22.14
C GLU A 350 33.94 7.40 -21.81
N ALA A 351 34.35 7.28 -20.54
CA ALA A 351 35.31 6.28 -20.10
C ALA A 351 34.62 5.00 -19.61
N ILE A 352 35.25 3.86 -19.87
CA ILE A 352 34.84 2.55 -19.37
C ILE A 352 36.03 1.83 -18.76
N SER A 353 35.81 1.17 -17.61
CA SER A 353 36.82 0.39 -16.90
C SER A 353 36.26 -0.96 -16.47
N ILE A 354 37.12 -1.95 -16.25
CA ILE A 354 36.71 -3.25 -15.70
C ILE A 354 36.71 -3.15 -14.18
N ILE A 355 35.58 -3.46 -13.56
CA ILE A 355 35.44 -3.54 -12.10
C ILE A 355 35.76 -4.95 -11.62
N ASP A 356 35.18 -5.97 -12.28
CA ASP A 356 35.31 -7.36 -11.85
C ASP A 356 35.08 -8.34 -13.01
N ARG A 357 35.63 -9.56 -12.88
CA ARG A 357 35.56 -10.64 -13.89
C ARG A 357 35.56 -12.02 -13.24
N ASP A 358 34.70 -12.90 -13.76
CA ASP A 358 34.69 -14.31 -13.36
C ASP A 358 34.33 -15.26 -14.52
N GLY A 359 34.50 -16.56 -14.26
CA GLY A 359 34.29 -17.64 -15.20
C GLY A 359 35.23 -17.53 -16.39
N ILE A 360 34.72 -17.85 -17.59
CA ILE A 360 35.52 -17.80 -18.82
C ILE A 360 36.12 -16.41 -19.09
N SER A 361 35.52 -15.35 -18.54
CA SER A 361 35.94 -13.98 -18.82
C SER A 361 37.31 -13.61 -18.23
N ARG A 362 37.84 -14.37 -17.26
CA ARG A 362 39.15 -14.09 -16.65
C ARG A 362 40.29 -14.27 -17.63
N ASP A 363 40.16 -15.24 -18.53
CA ASP A 363 41.19 -15.60 -19.50
C ASP A 363 40.95 -14.92 -20.87
N LEU A 364 39.90 -14.10 -20.99
CA LEU A 364 39.56 -13.41 -22.23
C LEU A 364 40.15 -11.99 -22.28
N PRO A 365 40.91 -11.65 -23.34
CA PRO A 365 41.48 -10.32 -23.50
C PRO A 365 40.35 -9.29 -23.67
N SER A 366 40.45 -8.16 -22.96
CA SER A 366 39.50 -7.06 -23.09
C SER A 366 40.13 -5.87 -23.78
N ARG A 367 39.44 -5.30 -24.76
CA ARG A 367 39.87 -4.02 -25.34
C ARG A 367 39.90 -2.88 -24.32
N VAL A 368 39.09 -2.98 -23.27
CA VAL A 368 39.05 -1.98 -22.19
C VAL A 368 40.37 -1.94 -21.41
N GLU A 369 41.18 -3.02 -21.44
CA GLU A 369 42.50 -3.06 -20.81
C GLU A 369 43.53 -2.21 -21.56
N SER A 370 43.38 -2.06 -22.88
CA SER A 370 44.27 -1.23 -23.72
C SER A 370 43.68 0.14 -24.06
N GLU A 371 42.36 0.23 -24.24
CA GLU A 371 41.61 1.42 -24.66
C GLU A 371 40.33 1.56 -23.84
N GLY A 372 40.37 2.40 -22.80
CA GLY A 372 39.27 2.64 -21.85
C GLY A 372 38.16 3.57 -22.35
N LEU A 373 37.87 3.59 -23.66
CA LEU A 373 36.82 4.45 -24.24
C LEU A 373 35.53 3.66 -24.49
N LEU A 374 34.40 4.21 -24.04
CA LEU A 374 33.07 3.64 -24.21
C LEU A 374 32.63 3.77 -25.68
N LYS A 375 32.75 2.68 -26.45
CA LYS A 375 32.42 2.66 -27.89
C LYS A 375 31.65 1.40 -28.30
N GLY A 376 31.01 1.47 -29.47
CA GLY A 376 30.34 0.33 -30.10
C GLY A 376 29.12 -0.16 -29.32
N THR A 377 28.95 -1.49 -29.22
CA THR A 377 27.79 -2.12 -28.58
C THR A 377 27.61 -1.70 -27.11
N LYS A 378 28.71 -1.51 -26.37
CA LYS A 378 28.65 -1.07 -24.96
C LYS A 378 28.16 0.37 -24.83
N HIS A 379 28.59 1.27 -25.72
CA HIS A 379 28.07 2.64 -25.78
C HIS A 379 26.56 2.65 -26.03
N ARG A 380 26.09 1.88 -27.02
CA ARG A 380 24.65 1.82 -27.34
C ARG A 380 23.81 1.32 -26.17
N VAL A 381 24.28 0.30 -25.45
CA VAL A 381 23.60 -0.21 -24.24
C VAL A 381 23.57 0.84 -23.13
N ALA A 382 24.67 1.56 -22.92
CA ALA A 382 24.72 2.63 -21.93
C ALA A 382 23.79 3.79 -22.26
N GLU A 383 23.73 4.20 -23.52
CA GLU A 383 22.90 5.30 -24.02
C GLU A 383 21.41 4.96 -23.97
N ASN A 384 21.03 3.80 -24.52
CA ASN A 384 19.63 3.38 -24.57
C ASN A 384 19.10 2.91 -23.21
N ARG A 385 20.00 2.42 -22.34
CA ARG A 385 19.68 1.83 -21.03
C ARG A 385 18.76 0.61 -21.15
N GLU A 386 18.98 -0.18 -22.20
CA GLU A 386 18.22 -1.40 -22.48
C GLU A 386 19.14 -2.63 -22.53
N VAL A 387 18.62 -3.76 -22.08
CA VAL A 387 19.33 -5.05 -22.14
C VAL A 387 19.52 -5.44 -23.59
N LEU A 388 20.70 -5.98 -23.92
CA LEU A 388 21.00 -6.43 -25.28
C LEU A 388 21.64 -7.83 -25.26
N VAL A 389 21.04 -8.77 -25.98
CA VAL A 389 21.64 -10.04 -26.38
C VAL A 389 22.42 -9.81 -27.67
N ALA A 390 23.70 -10.20 -27.70
CA ALA A 390 24.57 -9.97 -28.85
C ALA A 390 25.52 -11.15 -29.08
N ARG A 391 25.97 -11.30 -30.34
CA ARG A 391 27.01 -12.24 -30.75
C ARG A 391 28.35 -11.51 -30.95
N GLY A 392 29.41 -12.02 -30.36
CA GLY A 392 30.75 -11.47 -30.46
C GLY A 392 31.31 -11.56 -31.87
N ARG A 393 31.67 -10.43 -32.49
CA ARG A 393 32.15 -10.41 -33.89
C ARG A 393 33.49 -11.13 -34.13
N ARG A 394 34.28 -11.39 -33.09
CA ARG A 394 35.62 -12.00 -33.22
C ARG A 394 35.67 -13.45 -32.77
N ASP A 395 34.80 -13.82 -31.84
CA ASP A 395 34.84 -15.08 -31.11
C ASP A 395 33.50 -15.82 -31.11
N ASP A 396 32.48 -15.27 -31.79
CA ASP A 396 31.14 -15.82 -31.96
C ASP A 396 30.37 -16.11 -30.67
N ARG A 397 30.90 -15.69 -29.52
CA ARG A 397 30.29 -15.93 -28.21
C ARG A 397 29.04 -15.10 -28.02
N ILE A 398 28.03 -15.70 -27.39
CA ILE A 398 26.80 -15.00 -27.02
C ILE A 398 26.98 -14.30 -25.69
N VAL A 399 26.58 -13.04 -25.64
CA VAL A 399 26.65 -12.22 -24.45
C VAL A 399 25.34 -11.49 -24.21
N ILE A 400 25.00 -11.27 -22.95
CA ILE A 400 23.91 -10.40 -22.51
C ILE A 400 24.53 -9.20 -21.82
N LEU A 401 24.31 -8.00 -22.36
CA LEU A 401 24.74 -6.74 -21.78
C LEU A 401 23.60 -6.14 -20.95
N VAL A 402 23.83 -6.00 -19.65
CA VAL A 402 22.86 -5.49 -18.68
C VAL A 402 23.31 -4.11 -18.21
N PRO A 403 22.57 -3.02 -18.51
CA PRO A 403 22.93 -1.68 -18.04
C PRO A 403 22.65 -1.52 -16.54
N GLU A 404 23.61 -0.93 -15.83
CA GLU A 404 23.49 -0.49 -14.44
C GLU A 404 23.23 1.02 -14.43
N VAL A 405 22.04 1.44 -13.96
CA VAL A 405 21.53 2.80 -14.09
C VAL A 405 21.24 3.40 -12.72
N LYS A 406 21.75 4.60 -12.46
CA LYS A 406 21.46 5.39 -11.26
C LYS A 406 20.84 6.72 -11.68
N GLY A 407 19.58 6.94 -11.30
CA GLY A 407 18.80 8.07 -11.81
C GLY A 407 18.59 7.95 -13.32
N SER A 408 19.07 8.94 -14.09
CA SER A 408 19.02 8.93 -15.55
C SER A 408 20.31 8.45 -16.22
N THR A 409 21.37 8.19 -15.46
CA THR A 409 22.73 7.93 -15.98
C THR A 409 23.09 6.46 -15.88
N CYS A 410 23.65 5.88 -16.95
CA CYS A 410 24.24 4.54 -16.93
C CYS A 410 25.63 4.62 -16.28
N THR A 411 25.78 3.99 -15.11
CA THR A 411 27.02 3.99 -14.31
C THR A 411 27.84 2.73 -14.50
N GLY A 412 27.31 1.73 -15.19
CA GLY A 412 28.02 0.49 -15.45
C GLY A 412 27.30 -0.44 -16.41
N ILE A 413 27.99 -1.52 -16.80
CA ILE A 413 27.40 -2.61 -17.60
C ILE A 413 27.89 -3.93 -17.00
N THR A 414 26.95 -4.81 -16.68
CA THR A 414 27.25 -6.22 -16.41
C THR A 414 27.08 -7.02 -17.70
N LEU A 415 28.18 -7.55 -18.23
CA LEU A 415 28.20 -8.38 -19.43
C LEU A 415 28.30 -9.85 -19.00
N LEU A 416 27.27 -10.63 -19.29
CA LEU A 416 27.22 -12.07 -19.03
C LEU A 416 27.59 -12.84 -20.29
N HIS A 417 28.48 -13.82 -20.17
CA HIS A 417 28.73 -14.83 -21.21
C HIS A 417 27.74 -15.97 -21.01
N VAL A 418 26.92 -16.26 -22.01
CA VAL A 418 25.82 -17.23 -21.89
C VAL A 418 25.87 -18.28 -23.00
N GLU A 419 25.39 -19.47 -22.67
CA GLU A 419 25.03 -20.50 -23.64
C GLU A 419 23.52 -20.49 -23.79
N LEU A 420 23.02 -20.38 -25.01
CA LEU A 420 21.59 -20.46 -25.30
C LEU A 420 21.20 -21.91 -25.59
N HIS A 421 19.95 -22.26 -25.31
CA HIS A 421 19.38 -23.47 -25.89
C HIS A 421 19.42 -23.39 -27.42
N ASP A 422 19.65 -24.51 -28.11
CA ASP A 422 19.64 -24.53 -29.58
C ASP A 422 18.24 -24.16 -30.12
N ARG A 423 17.19 -24.75 -29.55
CA ARG A 423 15.78 -24.51 -29.90
C ARG A 423 14.90 -24.46 -28.66
N LEU A 424 13.74 -23.82 -28.79
CA LEU A 424 12.72 -23.76 -27.73
C LEU A 424 11.36 -24.20 -28.28
N PRO A 425 10.47 -24.77 -27.44
CA PRO A 425 9.07 -24.92 -27.81
C PRO A 425 8.46 -23.57 -28.21
N ALA A 426 7.62 -23.53 -29.25
CA ALA A 426 7.04 -22.28 -29.78
C ALA A 426 6.38 -21.39 -28.71
N PRO A 427 5.59 -21.92 -27.74
CA PRO A 427 5.02 -21.09 -26.68
C PRO A 427 6.06 -20.42 -25.78
N VAL A 428 7.20 -21.08 -25.54
CA VAL A 428 8.30 -20.56 -24.74
C VAL A 428 9.07 -19.50 -25.54
N ALA A 429 9.38 -19.79 -26.81
CA ALA A 429 10.03 -18.83 -27.72
C ALA A 429 9.22 -17.53 -27.86
N ARG A 430 7.89 -17.65 -28.01
CA ARG A 430 6.98 -16.49 -28.02
C ARG A 430 7.10 -15.66 -26.74
N GLY A 431 7.03 -16.30 -25.57
CA GLY A 431 7.14 -15.61 -24.29
C GLY A 431 8.48 -14.86 -24.12
N VAL A 432 9.58 -15.49 -24.54
CA VAL A 432 10.92 -14.87 -24.54
C VAL A 432 10.93 -13.63 -25.45
N LEU A 433 10.44 -13.74 -26.69
CA LEU A 433 10.45 -12.66 -27.68
C LEU A 433 9.50 -11.51 -27.37
N GLN A 434 8.38 -11.77 -26.67
CA GLN A 434 7.49 -10.73 -26.17
C GLN A 434 8.15 -9.94 -25.02
N GLY A 435 8.86 -10.65 -24.14
CA GLY A 435 9.55 -10.04 -23.01
C GLY A 435 10.86 -9.33 -23.35
N TYR A 436 11.45 -9.62 -24.52
CA TYR A 436 12.71 -9.04 -24.99
C TYR A 436 12.53 -8.23 -26.28
N ASP A 437 12.72 -6.91 -26.18
CA ASP A 437 12.76 -5.98 -27.33
C ASP A 437 11.48 -6.01 -28.22
N GLN A 438 10.34 -6.46 -27.67
CA GLN A 438 9.07 -6.65 -28.39
C GLN A 438 9.26 -7.32 -29.76
N ARG A 439 10.21 -8.27 -29.82
CA ARG A 439 10.63 -8.88 -31.09
C ARG A 439 9.53 -9.73 -31.69
N TYR A 440 8.69 -10.34 -30.86
CA TYR A 440 7.56 -11.14 -31.34
C TYR A 440 6.60 -10.29 -32.19
N ASP A 441 6.14 -9.16 -31.65
CA ASP A 441 5.16 -8.30 -32.33
C ASP A 441 5.73 -7.77 -33.66
N ARG A 442 7.00 -7.31 -33.66
CA ARG A 442 7.66 -6.87 -34.89
C ARG A 442 7.83 -7.98 -35.93
N LEU A 443 8.07 -9.22 -35.48
CA LEU A 443 8.19 -10.36 -36.38
C LEU A 443 6.82 -10.75 -36.97
N VAL A 444 5.76 -10.73 -36.15
CA VAL A 444 4.39 -10.93 -36.62
C VAL A 444 4.01 -9.87 -37.65
N ASP A 445 4.26 -8.60 -37.37
CA ASP A 445 3.97 -7.51 -38.30
C ASP A 445 4.70 -7.71 -39.65
N TRP A 446 5.99 -8.03 -39.60
CA TRP A 446 6.81 -8.24 -40.80
C TRP A 446 6.35 -9.44 -41.64
N VAL A 447 6.07 -10.57 -41.00
CA VAL A 447 5.64 -11.79 -41.69
C VAL A 447 4.22 -11.62 -42.24
N THR A 448 3.30 -11.03 -41.47
CA THR A 448 1.92 -10.85 -41.92
C THR A 448 1.80 -9.83 -43.06
N GLU A 449 2.72 -8.88 -43.17
CA GLU A 449 2.83 -7.96 -44.31
C GLU A 449 3.12 -8.71 -45.63
N THR A 450 3.83 -9.84 -45.58
CA THR A 450 4.31 -10.58 -46.77
C THR A 450 3.56 -11.90 -47.01
N GLU A 451 3.38 -12.72 -45.99
CA GLU A 451 2.80 -14.08 -46.06
C GLU A 451 1.32 -14.13 -45.64
N GLY A 452 0.75 -13.03 -45.11
CA GLY A 452 -0.66 -12.89 -44.74
C GLY A 452 -1.10 -13.60 -43.43
N ALA A 453 -0.32 -14.54 -42.91
CA ALA A 453 -0.56 -15.19 -41.61
C ALA A 453 0.77 -15.57 -40.93
N PHE A 454 0.77 -15.60 -39.58
CA PHE A 454 1.92 -15.99 -38.78
C PHE A 454 1.75 -17.40 -38.21
N ASP A 455 2.50 -18.37 -38.73
CA ASP A 455 2.56 -19.73 -38.17
C ASP A 455 3.50 -19.75 -36.95
N GLU A 456 2.95 -19.81 -35.73
CA GLU A 456 3.74 -19.84 -34.49
C GLU A 456 4.66 -21.07 -34.40
N ASP A 457 4.34 -22.20 -35.06
CA ASP A 457 5.12 -23.44 -34.96
C ASP A 457 6.51 -23.32 -35.61
N VAL A 458 6.69 -22.34 -36.50
CA VAL A 458 7.99 -22.03 -37.13
C VAL A 458 9.01 -21.56 -36.08
N LEU A 459 8.56 -20.90 -34.99
CA LEU A 459 9.46 -20.47 -33.89
C LEU A 459 10.24 -21.63 -33.28
N ALA A 460 9.64 -22.83 -33.23
CA ALA A 460 10.31 -24.02 -32.68
C ALA A 460 11.40 -24.59 -33.61
N ARG A 461 11.48 -24.12 -34.86
CA ARG A 461 12.41 -24.62 -35.87
C ARG A 461 13.65 -23.74 -36.05
N ILE A 462 13.62 -22.51 -35.55
CA ILE A 462 14.68 -21.51 -35.68
C ILE A 462 15.61 -21.61 -34.47
N ALA A 463 16.92 -21.39 -34.68
CA ALA A 463 17.87 -21.34 -33.60
C ALA A 463 17.56 -20.16 -32.66
N VAL A 464 17.62 -20.36 -31.35
CA VAL A 464 17.31 -19.30 -30.36
C VAL A 464 18.22 -18.08 -30.53
N ALA A 465 19.49 -18.32 -30.87
CA ALA A 465 20.44 -17.25 -31.13
C ALA A 465 20.00 -16.37 -32.31
N ASP A 466 19.39 -16.95 -33.34
CA ASP A 466 18.93 -16.20 -34.51
C ASP A 466 17.62 -15.45 -34.18
N LEU A 467 16.69 -16.09 -33.45
CA LEU A 467 15.48 -15.42 -32.94
C LEU A 467 15.79 -14.16 -32.13
N LEU A 468 16.82 -14.20 -31.29
CA LEU A 468 17.19 -13.10 -30.39
C LEU A 468 18.07 -12.03 -31.03
N ILE A 469 18.91 -12.39 -32.01
CA ILE A 469 20.02 -11.53 -32.47
C ILE A 469 19.90 -11.14 -33.94
N ALA A 470 19.41 -12.02 -34.82
CA ALA A 470 19.34 -11.74 -36.24
C ALA A 470 18.43 -10.54 -36.54
N PRO A 471 18.62 -9.81 -37.64
CA PRO A 471 17.65 -8.82 -38.08
C PRO A 471 16.24 -9.42 -38.20
N ILE A 472 15.20 -8.64 -37.88
CA ILE A 472 13.80 -9.10 -37.98
C ILE A 472 13.50 -9.58 -39.41
N SER A 473 14.02 -8.87 -40.42
CA SER A 473 13.87 -9.25 -41.82
C SER A 473 14.44 -10.64 -42.14
N GLU A 474 15.67 -10.93 -41.69
CA GLU A 474 16.31 -12.24 -41.93
C GLU A 474 15.62 -13.36 -41.13
N THR A 475 15.10 -13.04 -39.93
CA THR A 475 14.35 -14.01 -39.13
C THR A 475 13.00 -14.32 -39.78
N ALA A 476 12.35 -13.34 -40.39
CA ALA A 476 11.08 -13.49 -41.07
C ALA A 476 11.18 -14.37 -42.32
N ASP A 477 12.36 -14.46 -42.95
CA ASP A 477 12.59 -15.31 -44.12
C ASP A 477 12.27 -16.80 -43.87
N HIS A 478 12.29 -17.24 -42.61
CA HIS A 478 11.88 -18.59 -42.22
C HIS A 478 10.38 -18.88 -42.42
N TRP A 479 9.55 -17.85 -42.58
CA TRP A 479 8.13 -17.97 -42.90
C TRP A 479 7.84 -17.90 -44.40
N MET A 480 8.82 -17.52 -45.23
CA MET A 480 8.63 -17.51 -46.67
C MET A 480 8.44 -18.93 -47.19
N SER A 481 7.30 -19.15 -47.84
CA SER A 481 7.03 -20.38 -48.56
C SER A 481 7.95 -20.45 -49.77
N ASN A 482 8.78 -21.49 -49.86
CA ASN A 482 9.57 -21.76 -51.06
C ASN A 482 8.68 -22.22 -52.22
#